data_AF-A0A520I912-F1
#
_entry.id   AF-A0A520I912-F1
#
_cell.length_a   1.000
_cell.length_b   1.000
_cell.length_c   1.000
_cell.angle_alpha   90.00
_cell.angle_beta   90.00
_cell.angle_gamma   90.00
#
_symmetry.space_group_name_H-M   'P 1'
#
loop_
_entity.id
_entity.type
_entity.pdbx_description
1 polymer ?
#
loop_
_entity_poly.entity_id
_entity_poly.type
_entity_poly.pdbx_seq_one_letter_code
_entity_poly.pdbx_strand_id
1 'polypeptide(L)'
;MPLVVMIALALHPPPESGATGLGAAGWFDVSAKALWMASIFRDRWMPYDIASLLFLVAILYVAARSPRLGFATMLGWPALACLAAFAILPRLMMGGAYVDMRMAPATLMLAVIAIAPPASNATDPVRFARIWATIGIAFLMIRLAGTTASFIERSTEQEHELAAIPSIPRGAAVLALVSRPCGGVWSDLRRDSLPGMAIVRRDVFTNTQWALAGQQLLRIRYAQAAPFTADPTQLVLPKVCAVIGSNFAAAIAQFPRAAFTHVWTLGFPPGAAKTADLRVVWTNGESTLYRVAR
;
A
#
# COMPACT_ATOMS: atom_id res chain seq x y z
N MET A 1 0.73 -20.61 -25.07
CA MET A 1 0.64 -21.58 -23.96
C MET A 1 0.50 -20.99 -22.54
N PRO A 2 1.04 -19.81 -22.17
CA PRO A 2 0.87 -19.29 -20.79
C PRO A 2 -0.56 -18.77 -20.54
N LEU A 3 -1.24 -18.22 -21.55
CA LEU A 3 -2.58 -17.63 -21.41
C LEU A 3 -3.66 -18.66 -21.04
N VAL A 4 -3.60 -19.87 -21.63
CA VAL A 4 -4.59 -20.94 -21.38
C VAL A 4 -4.43 -21.52 -19.98
N VAL A 5 -3.20 -21.65 -19.50
CA VAL A 5 -2.90 -22.08 -18.12
C VAL A 5 -3.37 -21.03 -17.11
N MET A 6 -3.20 -19.73 -17.42
CA MET A 6 -3.71 -18.64 -16.57
C MET A 6 -5.25 -18.61 -16.50
N ILE A 7 -5.94 -18.90 -17.61
CA ILE A 7 -7.40 -18.98 -17.65
C ILE A 7 -7.89 -20.22 -16.88
N ALA A 8 -7.21 -21.37 -16.99
CA ALA A 8 -7.57 -22.58 -16.26
C ALA A 8 -7.41 -22.43 -14.73
N LEU A 9 -6.38 -21.71 -14.28
CA LEU A 9 -6.18 -21.37 -12.87
C LEU A 9 -7.19 -20.34 -12.35
N ALA A 10 -7.82 -19.54 -13.22
CA ALA A 10 -8.87 -18.58 -12.83
C ALA A 10 -10.20 -19.25 -12.42
N LEU A 11 -10.40 -20.53 -12.78
CA LEU A 11 -11.61 -21.29 -12.45
C LEU A 11 -11.59 -21.92 -11.04
N HIS A 12 -10.45 -21.86 -10.34
CA HIS A 12 -10.30 -22.37 -8.98
C HIS A 12 -9.71 -21.29 -8.06
N PRO A 13 -10.54 -20.45 -7.42
CA PRO A 13 -10.05 -19.38 -6.55
C PRO A 13 -9.45 -19.99 -5.26
N PRO A 14 -8.16 -19.78 -4.97
CA PRO A 14 -7.64 -20.03 -3.63
C PRO A 14 -8.21 -19.01 -2.63
N PRO A 15 -8.29 -19.35 -1.33
CA PRO A 15 -8.79 -18.45 -0.30
C PRO A 15 -7.99 -17.14 -0.28
N GLU A 16 -8.70 -16.05 -0.03
CA GLU A 16 -8.21 -14.66 -0.03
C GLU A 16 -7.08 -14.46 0.98
N SER A 17 -5.87 -14.79 0.56
CA SER A 17 -4.62 -14.47 1.24
C SER A 17 -3.96 -13.32 0.48
N GLY A 18 -3.35 -12.39 1.21
CA GLY A 18 -2.61 -11.24 0.64
C GLY A 18 -1.45 -11.63 -0.29
N ALA A 19 -1.15 -12.93 -0.35
CA ALA A 19 -0.26 -13.56 -1.31
C ALA A 19 -0.89 -14.86 -1.80
N THR A 20 -1.59 -14.82 -2.94
CA THR A 20 -1.73 -16.02 -3.76
C THR A 20 -0.33 -16.39 -4.23
N GLY A 21 0.08 -17.66 -4.19
CA GLY A 21 1.33 -18.10 -4.80
C GLY A 21 1.39 -17.83 -6.30
N LEU A 22 1.68 -18.82 -7.14
CA LEU A 22 1.73 -18.60 -8.60
C LEU A 22 0.35 -18.36 -9.26
N GLY A 23 -0.75 -18.31 -8.49
CA GLY A 23 -2.11 -18.15 -8.98
C GLY A 23 -2.53 -16.72 -9.33
N ALA A 24 -3.76 -16.57 -9.85
CA ALA A 24 -4.38 -15.29 -10.16
C ALA A 24 -5.81 -15.22 -9.60
N ALA A 25 -6.18 -14.09 -8.99
CA ALA A 25 -7.50 -13.91 -8.35
C ALA A 25 -7.95 -12.44 -8.34
N GLY A 26 -9.25 -12.21 -8.08
CA GLY A 26 -9.84 -10.86 -8.09
C GLY A 26 -9.98 -10.31 -9.51
N TRP A 27 -10.47 -11.14 -10.43
CA TRP A 27 -10.79 -10.73 -11.80
C TRP A 27 -12.07 -9.88 -11.81
N PHE A 28 -12.07 -8.80 -12.59
CA PHE A 28 -13.26 -7.98 -12.87
C PHE A 28 -14.05 -7.47 -11.65
N ASP A 29 -13.42 -7.34 -10.48
CA ASP A 29 -14.06 -6.73 -9.32
C ASP A 29 -14.26 -5.23 -9.56
N VAL A 30 -15.45 -4.87 -10.04
CA VAL A 30 -15.80 -3.49 -10.40
C VAL A 30 -15.72 -2.57 -9.18
N SER A 31 -16.06 -3.08 -7.99
CA SER A 31 -16.02 -2.29 -6.76
C SER A 31 -14.59 -1.92 -6.38
N ALA A 32 -13.67 -2.91 -6.42
CA ALA A 32 -12.27 -2.68 -6.18
C ALA A 32 -11.66 -1.79 -7.27
N LYS A 33 -11.98 -2.01 -8.54
CA LYS A 33 -11.49 -1.17 -9.65
C LYS A 33 -11.95 0.28 -9.52
N ALA A 34 -13.21 0.52 -9.17
CA ALA A 34 -13.70 1.87 -8.90
C ALA A 34 -12.96 2.52 -7.72
N LEU A 35 -12.74 1.76 -6.63
CA LEU A 35 -11.97 2.22 -5.49
C LEU A 35 -10.52 2.58 -5.87
N TRP A 36 -9.86 1.77 -6.70
CA TRP A 36 -8.49 2.04 -7.16
C TRP A 36 -8.40 3.27 -8.03
N MET A 37 -9.38 3.48 -8.91
CA MET A 37 -9.46 4.70 -9.72
C MET A 37 -9.65 5.95 -8.85
N ALA A 38 -10.55 5.87 -7.86
CA ALA A 38 -10.74 6.96 -6.89
C ALA A 38 -9.51 7.18 -6.00
N SER A 39 -8.69 6.15 -5.81
CA SER A 39 -7.52 6.16 -4.93
C SER A 39 -6.19 6.48 -5.64
N ILE A 40 -6.20 6.90 -6.92
CA ILE A 40 -4.95 7.24 -7.66
C ILE A 40 -4.07 8.21 -6.87
N PHE A 41 -4.69 9.18 -6.23
CA PHE A 41 -4.00 10.15 -5.39
C PHE A 41 -4.26 9.97 -3.90
N ARG A 42 -4.75 8.82 -3.48
CA ARG A 42 -5.03 8.58 -2.06
C ARG A 42 -3.76 8.70 -1.23
N ASP A 43 -3.81 9.63 -0.29
CA ASP A 43 -2.73 9.89 0.64
C ASP A 43 -3.26 10.11 2.07
N ARG A 44 -3.56 11.35 2.47
CA ARG A 44 -3.98 11.69 3.84
C ARG A 44 -5.34 12.37 3.87
N TRP A 45 -5.51 13.45 3.12
CA TRP A 45 -6.75 14.24 3.12
C TRP A 45 -7.66 13.86 1.96
N MET A 46 -8.67 13.01 2.24
CA MET A 46 -9.61 12.52 1.23
C MET A 46 -10.21 13.62 0.33
N PRO A 47 -10.70 14.77 0.86
CA PRO A 47 -11.27 15.81 -0.01
C PRO A 47 -10.25 16.40 -0.98
N TYR A 48 -9.01 16.61 -0.52
CA TYR A 48 -7.91 17.14 -1.33
C TYR A 48 -7.51 16.16 -2.44
N ASP A 49 -7.44 14.87 -2.09
CA ASP A 49 -7.05 13.81 -3.01
C ASP A 49 -8.10 13.62 -4.11
N ILE A 50 -9.37 13.56 -3.72
CA ILE A 50 -10.50 13.42 -4.63
C ILE A 50 -10.67 14.67 -5.50
N ALA A 51 -10.60 15.88 -4.93
CA ALA A 51 -10.73 17.13 -5.70
C ALA A 51 -9.69 17.23 -6.81
N SER A 52 -8.47 16.80 -6.54
CA SER A 52 -7.40 16.80 -7.52
C SER A 52 -7.54 15.72 -8.59
N LEU A 53 -8.10 14.55 -8.26
CA LEU A 53 -8.50 13.58 -9.26
C LEU A 53 -9.59 14.16 -10.17
N LEU A 54 -10.63 14.73 -9.57
CA LEU A 54 -11.73 15.36 -10.29
C LEU A 54 -11.25 16.51 -11.18
N PHE A 55 -10.24 17.26 -10.76
CA PHE A 55 -9.60 18.28 -11.57
C PHE A 55 -8.98 17.71 -12.86
N LEU A 56 -8.22 16.62 -12.77
CA LEU A 56 -7.66 15.97 -13.97
C LEU A 56 -8.74 15.34 -14.86
N VAL A 57 -9.76 14.72 -14.25
CA VAL A 57 -10.91 14.19 -14.99
C VAL A 57 -11.66 15.31 -15.71
N ALA A 58 -11.84 16.47 -15.07
CA ALA A 58 -12.48 17.63 -15.69
C ALA A 58 -11.64 18.17 -16.86
N ILE A 59 -10.31 18.20 -16.75
CA ILE A 59 -9.41 18.57 -17.86
C ILE A 59 -9.60 17.61 -19.04
N LEU A 60 -9.60 16.29 -18.80
CA LEU A 60 -9.82 15.30 -19.85
C LEU A 60 -11.19 15.44 -20.49
N TYR A 61 -12.23 15.67 -19.68
CA TYR A 61 -13.58 15.91 -20.18
C TYR A 61 -13.66 17.17 -21.06
N VAL A 62 -13.09 18.28 -20.60
CA VAL A 62 -13.03 19.54 -21.37
C VAL A 62 -12.23 19.34 -22.66
N ALA A 63 -11.10 18.63 -22.61
CA ALA A 63 -10.31 18.32 -23.81
C ALA A 63 -11.10 17.48 -24.82
N ALA A 64 -11.82 16.45 -24.37
CA ALA A 64 -12.64 15.60 -25.23
C ALA A 64 -13.87 16.31 -25.82
N ARG A 65 -14.39 17.36 -25.16
CA ARG A 65 -15.54 18.13 -25.64
C ARG A 65 -15.17 19.40 -26.41
N SER A 66 -13.92 19.85 -26.30
CA SER A 66 -13.46 21.08 -26.92
C SER A 66 -13.16 20.84 -28.41
N PRO A 67 -13.78 21.59 -29.34
CA PRO A 67 -13.42 21.52 -30.75
C PRO A 67 -12.03 22.11 -31.03
N ARG A 68 -11.41 22.76 -30.03
CA ARG A 68 -10.08 23.37 -30.14
C ARG A 68 -8.96 22.43 -29.71
N LEU A 69 -9.26 21.31 -29.06
CA LEU A 69 -8.27 20.39 -28.52
C LEU A 69 -8.39 19.04 -29.25
N GLY A 70 -7.25 18.39 -29.43
CA GLY A 70 -7.19 17.04 -30.01
C GLY A 70 -6.51 16.08 -29.05
N PHE A 71 -6.41 14.81 -29.46
CA PHE A 71 -5.56 13.83 -28.79
C PHE A 71 -4.51 13.30 -29.75
N ALA A 72 -3.25 13.31 -29.32
CA ALA A 72 -2.15 12.72 -30.07
C ALA A 72 -2.30 11.20 -30.09
N THR A 73 -2.44 10.60 -31.27
CA THR A 73 -2.62 9.15 -31.45
C THR A 73 -1.46 8.34 -30.86
N MET A 74 -0.23 8.89 -30.92
CA MET A 74 0.98 8.27 -30.37
C MET A 74 0.86 7.98 -28.86
N LEU A 75 0.12 8.79 -28.11
CA LEU A 75 -0.06 8.64 -26.66
C LEU A 75 -1.47 8.18 -26.28
N GLY A 76 -2.48 8.50 -27.09
CA GLY A 76 -3.85 8.06 -26.89
C GLY A 76 -4.01 6.55 -26.95
N TRP A 77 -3.35 5.87 -27.91
CA TRP A 77 -3.38 4.42 -28.00
C TRP A 77 -2.75 3.72 -26.79
N PRO A 78 -1.54 4.10 -26.34
CA PRO A 78 -0.99 3.62 -25.07
C PRO A 78 -1.89 3.87 -23.86
N ALA A 79 -2.53 5.05 -23.76
CA ALA A 79 -3.46 5.34 -22.66
C ALA A 79 -4.66 4.37 -22.65
N LEU A 80 -5.25 4.10 -23.82
CA LEU A 80 -6.33 3.13 -23.98
C LEU A 80 -5.87 1.70 -23.69
N ALA A 81 -4.65 1.34 -24.10
CA ALA A 81 -4.07 0.02 -23.79
C ALA A 81 -3.87 -0.17 -22.28
N CYS A 82 -3.37 0.86 -21.56
CA CYS A 82 -3.27 0.83 -20.10
C CYS A 82 -4.64 0.76 -19.43
N LEU A 83 -5.66 1.45 -19.96
CA LEU A 83 -7.04 1.36 -19.47
C LEU A 83 -7.63 -0.04 -19.67
N ALA A 84 -7.42 -0.63 -20.85
CA ALA A 84 -7.85 -1.99 -21.13
C ALA A 84 -7.12 -3.00 -20.23
N ALA A 85 -5.81 -2.83 -20.03
CA ALA A 85 -5.03 -3.64 -19.09
C ALA A 85 -5.56 -3.50 -17.65
N PHE A 86 -5.86 -2.29 -17.19
CA PHE A 86 -6.48 -2.05 -15.89
C PHE A 86 -7.83 -2.79 -15.75
N ALA A 87 -8.66 -2.80 -16.80
CA ALA A 87 -9.96 -3.46 -16.78
C ALA A 87 -9.85 -4.99 -16.80
N ILE A 88 -8.93 -5.54 -17.59
CA ILE A 88 -8.80 -6.98 -17.86
C ILE A 88 -7.95 -7.69 -16.81
N LEU A 89 -6.88 -7.06 -16.32
CA LEU A 89 -5.97 -7.69 -15.39
C LEU A 89 -6.68 -7.97 -14.05
N PRO A 90 -6.31 -9.09 -13.39
CA PRO A 90 -6.76 -9.41 -12.05
C PRO A 90 -6.02 -8.56 -11.01
N ARG A 91 -6.61 -8.49 -9.82
CA ARG A 91 -5.96 -7.88 -8.65
C ARG A 91 -4.69 -8.61 -8.24
N LEU A 92 -4.73 -9.94 -8.19
CA LEU A 92 -3.62 -10.79 -7.74
C LEU A 92 -3.10 -11.63 -8.90
N MET A 93 -1.78 -11.70 -9.09
CA MET A 93 -1.14 -12.53 -10.11
C MET A 93 0.32 -12.82 -9.75
N MET A 94 0.75 -14.08 -9.79
CA MET A 94 2.17 -14.51 -9.65
C MET A 94 2.86 -13.98 -8.37
N GLY A 95 2.24 -14.20 -7.22
CA GLY A 95 2.70 -13.65 -5.93
C GLY A 95 2.45 -12.14 -5.78
N GLY A 96 2.11 -11.44 -6.86
CA GLY A 96 1.93 -10.00 -6.87
C GLY A 96 0.51 -9.62 -6.45
N ALA A 97 0.41 -8.49 -5.75
CA ALA A 97 -0.85 -7.84 -5.46
C ALA A 97 -0.97 -6.50 -6.19
N TYR A 98 -2.22 -6.13 -6.47
CA TYR A 98 -2.63 -4.87 -7.10
C TYR A 98 -2.06 -4.69 -8.52
N VAL A 99 -2.00 -5.77 -9.29
CA VAL A 99 -1.42 -5.76 -10.64
C VAL A 99 -2.23 -4.87 -11.58
N ASP A 100 -3.56 -4.97 -11.50
CA ASP A 100 -4.47 -4.08 -12.21
C ASP A 100 -4.32 -2.61 -11.78
N MET A 101 -4.41 -2.33 -10.48
CA MET A 101 -4.33 -0.98 -9.90
C MET A 101 -3.09 -0.20 -10.37
N ARG A 102 -1.94 -0.87 -10.54
CA ARG A 102 -0.69 -0.22 -11.02
C ARG A 102 -0.84 0.43 -12.40
N MET A 103 -1.79 -0.02 -13.21
CA MET A 103 -2.05 0.55 -14.53
C MET A 103 -2.84 1.86 -14.46
N ALA A 104 -3.61 2.11 -13.39
CA ALA A 104 -4.50 3.27 -13.31
C ALA A 104 -3.75 4.63 -13.35
N PRO A 105 -2.62 4.83 -12.63
CA PRO A 105 -1.85 6.06 -12.76
C PRO A 105 -1.26 6.25 -14.16
N ALA A 106 -0.75 5.18 -14.78
CA ALA A 106 -0.20 5.24 -16.12
C ALA A 106 -1.25 5.64 -17.16
N THR A 107 -2.46 5.09 -17.07
CA THR A 107 -3.61 5.49 -17.89
C THR A 107 -3.88 6.99 -17.79
N LEU A 108 -3.97 7.52 -16.56
CA LEU A 108 -4.29 8.95 -16.35
C LEU A 108 -3.17 9.87 -16.85
N MET A 109 -1.91 9.53 -16.56
CA MET A 109 -0.75 10.30 -17.01
C MET A 109 -0.69 10.36 -18.55
N LEU A 110 -0.80 9.21 -19.22
CA LEU A 110 -0.76 9.15 -20.68
C LEU A 110 -1.95 9.87 -21.30
N ALA A 111 -3.16 9.73 -20.73
CA ALA A 111 -4.35 10.42 -21.23
C ALA A 111 -4.20 11.94 -21.16
N VAL A 112 -3.64 12.48 -20.06
CA VAL A 112 -3.42 13.92 -19.89
C VAL A 112 -2.33 14.44 -20.84
N ILE A 113 -1.20 13.73 -20.97
CA ILE A 113 -0.12 14.12 -21.90
C ILE A 113 -0.57 13.99 -23.37
N ALA A 114 -1.50 13.07 -23.67
CA ALA A 114 -2.04 12.92 -25.01
C ALA A 114 -2.86 14.13 -25.48
N ILE A 115 -3.27 15.05 -24.60
CA ILE A 115 -4.01 16.26 -25.00
C ILE A 115 -3.10 17.13 -25.88
N ALA A 116 -3.47 17.24 -27.15
CA ALA A 116 -2.74 18.03 -28.14
C ALA A 116 -3.21 19.50 -28.10
N PRO A 117 -2.27 20.46 -28.27
CA PRO A 117 -2.62 21.87 -28.34
C PRO A 117 -3.48 22.17 -29.58
N PRO A 118 -4.14 23.35 -29.63
CA PRO A 118 -4.96 23.73 -30.76
C PRO A 118 -4.18 23.72 -32.07
N ALA A 119 -4.88 23.37 -33.16
CA ALA A 119 -4.36 23.53 -34.51
C ALA A 119 -3.96 24.99 -34.75
N SER A 120 -2.95 25.21 -35.60
CA SER A 120 -2.31 26.51 -35.86
C SER A 120 -3.26 27.62 -36.35
N ASN A 121 -4.48 27.28 -36.76
CA ASN A 121 -5.54 28.20 -37.19
C ASN A 121 -6.42 28.72 -36.04
N ALA A 122 -6.18 28.34 -34.78
CA ALA A 122 -6.92 28.84 -33.63
C ALA A 122 -6.63 30.32 -33.35
N THR A 123 -7.63 31.07 -32.86
CA THR A 123 -7.47 32.46 -32.45
C THR A 123 -6.60 32.54 -31.17
N ASP A 124 -5.41 33.12 -31.27
CA ASP A 124 -4.41 33.31 -30.20
C ASP A 124 -3.95 32.01 -29.49
N PRO A 125 -3.21 31.12 -30.20
CA PRO A 125 -2.78 29.83 -29.67
C PRO A 125 -1.77 29.96 -28.53
N VAL A 126 -0.98 31.06 -28.52
CA VAL A 126 0.06 31.29 -27.51
C VAL A 126 -0.55 31.64 -26.16
N ARG A 127 -1.53 32.55 -26.12
CA ARG A 127 -2.20 32.89 -24.86
C ARG A 127 -2.95 31.70 -24.29
N PHE A 128 -3.63 30.95 -25.14
CA PHE A 128 -4.31 29.71 -24.74
C PHE A 128 -3.32 28.71 -24.11
N ALA A 129 -2.20 28.43 -24.78
CA ALA A 129 -1.17 27.53 -24.26
C ALA A 129 -0.58 28.02 -22.92
N ARG A 130 -0.31 29.33 -22.79
CA ARG A 130 0.21 29.93 -21.54
C ARG A 130 -0.75 29.77 -20.37
N ILE A 131 -2.05 29.96 -20.58
CA ILE A 131 -3.06 29.79 -19.53
C ILE A 131 -3.05 28.35 -19.02
N TRP A 132 -3.11 27.37 -19.92
CA TRP A 132 -3.11 25.95 -19.54
C TRP A 132 -1.79 25.50 -18.92
N ALA A 133 -0.66 26.00 -19.41
CA ALA A 133 0.64 25.75 -18.79
C ALA A 133 0.69 26.31 -17.35
N THR A 134 0.18 27.52 -17.14
CA THR A 134 0.11 28.14 -15.81
C THR A 134 -0.80 27.34 -14.87
N ILE A 135 -1.97 26.91 -15.35
CA ILE A 135 -2.90 26.05 -14.59
C ILE A 135 -2.23 24.72 -14.23
N GLY A 136 -1.54 24.08 -15.18
CA GLY A 136 -0.82 22.83 -14.95
C GLY A 136 0.31 22.95 -13.93
N ILE A 137 1.12 24.01 -14.03
CA ILE A 137 2.18 24.32 -13.05
C ILE A 137 1.58 24.61 -11.67
N ALA A 138 0.51 25.40 -11.60
CA ALA A 138 -0.17 25.69 -10.34
C ALA A 138 -0.70 24.41 -9.68
N PHE A 139 -1.36 23.53 -10.45
CA PHE A 139 -1.82 22.24 -9.95
C PHE A 139 -0.66 21.38 -9.44
N LEU A 140 0.43 21.27 -10.20
CA LEU A 140 1.63 20.54 -9.80
C LEU A 140 2.20 21.08 -8.49
N MET A 141 2.35 22.39 -8.36
CA MET A 141 2.90 23.04 -7.16
C MET A 141 2.01 22.82 -5.94
N ILE A 142 0.69 23.00 -6.09
CA ILE A 142 -0.27 22.72 -5.02
C ILE A 142 -0.13 21.26 -4.60
N ARG A 143 -0.15 20.34 -5.57
CA ARG A 143 -0.03 18.91 -5.32
C ARG A 143 1.24 18.52 -4.60
N LEU A 144 2.37 18.99 -5.11
CA LEU A 144 3.67 18.73 -4.54
C LEU A 144 3.73 19.26 -3.10
N ALA A 145 3.26 20.47 -2.83
CA ALA A 145 3.24 21.04 -1.49
C ALA A 145 2.37 20.23 -0.52
N GLY A 146 1.14 19.88 -0.91
CA GLY A 146 0.25 19.09 -0.07
C GLY A 146 0.80 17.69 0.22
N THR A 147 1.30 16.98 -0.80
CA THR A 147 1.93 15.67 -0.60
C THR A 147 3.19 15.77 0.25
N THR A 148 3.99 16.83 0.09
CA THR A 148 5.18 17.06 0.92
C THR A 148 4.79 17.27 2.39
N ALA A 149 3.79 18.10 2.67
CA ALA A 149 3.29 18.31 4.03
C ALA A 149 2.78 17.00 4.68
N SER A 150 2.00 16.22 3.93
CA SER A 150 1.54 14.90 4.38
C SER A 150 2.70 13.94 4.69
N PHE A 151 3.75 13.92 3.87
CA PHE A 151 4.94 13.10 4.12
C PHE A 151 5.74 13.57 5.33
N ILE A 152 5.83 14.87 5.60
CA ILE A 152 6.47 15.39 6.82
C ILE A 152 5.73 14.88 8.06
N GLU A 153 4.40 15.03 8.10
CA GLU A 153 3.57 14.52 9.20
C GLU A 153 3.76 13.00 9.38
N ARG A 154 3.62 12.23 8.29
CA ARG A 154 3.75 10.77 8.34
C ARG A 154 5.14 10.30 8.72
N SER A 155 6.19 11.00 8.28
CA SER A 155 7.57 10.67 8.65
C SER A 155 7.81 10.86 10.15
N THR A 156 7.23 11.91 10.73
CA THR A 156 7.31 12.18 12.17
C THR A 156 6.60 11.08 12.96
N GLU A 157 5.38 10.72 12.56
CA GLU A 157 4.61 9.62 13.16
C GLU A 157 5.35 8.28 13.07
N GLN A 158 5.99 7.98 11.94
CA GLN A 158 6.77 6.76 11.76
C GLN A 158 8.08 6.76 12.57
N GLU A 159 8.79 7.88 12.66
CA GLU A 159 10.00 7.98 13.49
C GLU A 159 9.70 7.83 14.98
N HIS A 160 8.54 8.29 15.45
CA HIS A 160 8.08 8.05 16.82
C HIS A 160 7.91 6.56 17.14
N GLU A 161 7.51 5.74 16.16
CA GLU A 161 7.47 4.28 16.31
C GLU A 161 8.88 3.68 16.20
N LEU A 162 9.67 4.11 15.21
CA LEU A 162 11.02 3.60 14.96
C LEU A 162 12.00 3.92 16.10
N ALA A 163 11.70 4.89 16.97
CA ALA A 163 12.44 5.17 18.20
C ALA A 163 12.48 3.98 19.19
N ALA A 164 11.68 2.93 18.98
CA ALA A 164 11.81 1.65 19.69
C ALA A 164 13.07 0.87 19.31
N ILE A 165 13.53 0.98 18.05
CA ILE A 165 14.60 0.15 17.49
C ILE A 165 15.90 0.26 18.30
N PRO A 166 16.33 1.46 18.76
CA PRO A 166 17.49 1.58 19.63
C PRO A 166 17.49 0.70 20.88
N SER A 167 16.30 0.35 21.41
CA SER A 167 16.13 -0.49 22.59
C SER A 167 16.14 -2.00 22.30
N ILE A 168 16.20 -2.41 21.02
CA ILE A 168 16.20 -3.83 20.62
C ILE A 168 17.64 -4.33 20.48
N PRO A 169 18.11 -5.32 21.25
CA PRO A 169 19.46 -5.88 21.10
C PRO A 169 19.71 -6.40 19.68
N ARG A 170 20.96 -6.32 19.21
CA ARG A 170 21.32 -6.90 17.91
C ARG A 170 21.10 -8.42 17.92
N GLY A 171 20.61 -8.98 16.81
CA GLY A 171 20.36 -10.42 16.67
C GLY A 171 19.15 -10.93 17.46
N ALA A 172 18.35 -10.05 18.06
CA ALA A 172 17.11 -10.42 18.75
C ALA A 172 16.08 -11.07 17.80
N ALA A 173 15.14 -11.80 18.38
CA ALA A 173 13.91 -12.22 17.70
C ALA A 173 12.74 -11.42 18.25
N VAL A 174 12.03 -10.69 17.38
CA VAL A 174 10.96 -9.74 17.73
C VAL A 174 9.65 -10.19 17.09
N LEU A 175 8.65 -10.46 17.91
CA LEU A 175 7.27 -10.64 17.45
C LEU A 175 6.63 -9.27 17.30
N ALA A 176 6.30 -8.84 16.09
CA ALA A 176 5.52 -7.65 15.83
C ALA A 176 4.02 -7.98 15.79
N LEU A 177 3.22 -7.12 16.42
CA LEU A 177 1.76 -7.13 16.39
C LEU A 177 1.27 -5.71 16.09
N VAL A 178 0.79 -5.48 14.88
CA VAL A 178 0.38 -4.17 14.37
C VAL A 178 -1.14 -4.10 14.32
N SER A 179 -1.72 -3.16 15.06
CA SER A 179 -3.15 -2.87 15.02
C SER A 179 -3.53 -2.26 13.67
N ARG A 180 -4.44 -2.92 12.96
CA ARG A 180 -4.93 -2.48 11.64
C ARG A 180 -6.44 -2.30 11.67
N PRO A 181 -6.97 -1.09 11.38
CA PRO A 181 -8.41 -0.87 11.34
C PRO A 181 -9.05 -1.59 10.15
N CYS A 182 -10.36 -1.87 10.24
CA CYS A 182 -11.12 -2.46 9.15
C CYS A 182 -11.17 -1.54 7.92
N GLY A 183 -11.24 -2.13 6.73
CA GLY A 183 -11.62 -1.41 5.50
C GLY A 183 -10.57 -0.48 4.91
N GLY A 184 -9.34 -0.45 5.45
CA GLY A 184 -8.27 0.41 4.95
C GLY A 184 -8.66 1.88 5.02
N VAL A 185 -8.47 2.50 6.18
CA VAL A 185 -8.73 3.93 6.42
C VAL A 185 -7.99 4.81 5.41
N TRP A 186 -8.63 5.90 4.96
CA TRP A 186 -8.05 6.75 3.90
C TRP A 186 -6.63 7.22 4.26
N SER A 187 -6.50 7.81 5.46
CA SER A 187 -5.24 8.18 6.10
C SER A 187 -4.66 6.97 6.85
N ASP A 188 -3.90 6.14 6.15
CA ASP A 188 -3.16 5.03 6.75
C ASP A 188 -1.72 5.46 7.06
N LEU A 189 -1.26 5.19 8.29
CA LEU A 189 0.13 5.39 8.72
C LEU A 189 1.10 4.41 8.06
N ARG A 190 0.58 3.37 7.38
CA ARG A 190 1.35 2.31 6.69
C ARG A 190 2.33 1.62 7.65
N ARG A 191 1.84 1.33 8.87
CA ARG A 191 2.64 0.71 9.96
C ARG A 191 2.81 -0.81 9.80
N ASP A 192 2.01 -1.43 8.94
CA ASP A 192 1.90 -2.88 8.72
C ASP A 192 3.25 -3.62 8.62
N SER A 193 4.25 -2.99 8.02
CA SER A 193 5.61 -3.56 7.85
C SER A 193 6.71 -2.73 8.48
N LEU A 194 6.38 -1.70 9.26
CA LEU A 194 7.34 -0.80 9.90
C LEU A 194 8.37 -1.53 10.79
N PRO A 195 7.99 -2.57 11.56
CA PRO A 195 8.95 -3.36 12.34
C PRO A 195 10.03 -4.06 11.49
N GLY A 196 9.81 -4.24 10.19
CA GLY A 196 10.81 -4.76 9.26
C GLY A 196 12.09 -3.91 9.21
N MET A 197 12.01 -2.61 9.54
CA MET A 197 13.18 -1.74 9.65
C MET A 197 14.16 -2.18 10.74
N ALA A 198 13.71 -2.92 11.76
CA ALA A 198 14.59 -3.46 12.78
C ALA A 198 15.56 -4.49 12.19
N ILE A 199 15.17 -5.23 11.13
CA ILE A 199 16.02 -6.22 10.46
C ILE A 199 17.29 -5.54 9.96
N VAL A 200 17.17 -4.42 9.24
CA VAL A 200 18.31 -3.71 8.65
C VAL A 200 19.09 -2.85 9.65
N ARG A 201 18.49 -2.47 10.78
CA ARG A 201 19.13 -1.60 11.79
C ARG A 201 19.75 -2.38 12.96
N ARG A 202 19.28 -3.61 13.23
CA ARG A 202 19.66 -4.42 14.40
C ARG A 202 19.85 -5.92 14.09
N ASP A 203 19.88 -6.34 12.83
CA ASP A 203 20.10 -7.74 12.43
C ASP A 203 19.11 -8.72 13.10
N VAL A 204 17.87 -8.27 13.34
CA VAL A 204 16.87 -9.05 14.07
C VAL A 204 16.01 -9.91 13.15
N PHE A 205 15.44 -10.97 13.71
CA PHE A 205 14.26 -11.60 13.11
C PHE A 205 13.00 -10.80 13.47
N THR A 206 12.16 -10.52 12.48
CA THR A 206 10.76 -10.12 12.71
C THR A 206 9.81 -10.92 11.84
N ASN A 207 8.58 -11.12 12.32
CA ASN A 207 7.51 -11.80 11.58
C ASN A 207 6.85 -10.91 10.51
N THR A 208 7.44 -9.75 10.18
CA THR A 208 6.99 -8.87 9.10
C THR A 208 7.66 -9.18 7.75
N GLN A 209 8.57 -10.16 7.75
CA GLN A 209 9.29 -10.57 6.54
C GLN A 209 8.31 -11.03 5.46
N TRP A 210 8.48 -10.48 4.26
CA TRP A 210 7.68 -10.81 3.10
C TRP A 210 8.47 -11.71 2.16
N ALA A 211 8.31 -13.02 2.34
CA ALA A 211 8.95 -14.05 1.52
C ALA A 211 7.87 -14.81 0.74
N LEU A 212 7.76 -14.52 -0.55
CA LEU A 212 6.77 -15.09 -1.45
C LEU A 212 7.43 -16.03 -2.46
N ALA A 213 6.84 -17.23 -2.58
CA ALA A 213 7.27 -18.21 -3.55
C ALA A 213 7.20 -17.63 -4.97
N GLY A 214 8.33 -17.66 -5.68
CA GLY A 214 8.43 -17.18 -7.06
C GLY A 214 8.75 -15.69 -7.22
N GLN A 215 8.81 -14.89 -6.14
CA GLN A 215 9.25 -13.49 -6.22
C GLN A 215 10.64 -13.27 -5.65
N GLN A 216 10.88 -13.77 -4.43
CA GLN A 216 12.18 -13.65 -3.78
C GLN A 216 12.92 -14.99 -3.84
N LEU A 217 14.24 -14.94 -4.09
CA LEU A 217 15.15 -16.10 -3.94
C LEU A 217 15.53 -16.36 -2.47
N LEU A 218 14.82 -15.73 -1.53
CA LEU A 218 15.05 -15.82 -0.09
C LEU A 218 14.01 -16.74 0.55
N ARG A 219 14.44 -17.48 1.57
CA ARG A 219 13.56 -18.29 2.42
C ARG A 219 13.82 -18.01 3.88
N ILE A 220 12.75 -17.97 4.66
CA ILE A 220 12.81 -17.82 6.12
C ILE A 220 13.19 -19.18 6.71
N ARG A 221 14.28 -19.23 7.48
CA ARG A 221 14.79 -20.48 8.10
C ARG A 221 14.41 -20.65 9.57
N TYR A 222 13.80 -19.62 10.17
CA TYR A 222 13.53 -19.56 11.61
C TYR A 222 12.24 -20.31 11.99
N ALA A 223 12.26 -21.64 11.87
CA ALA A 223 11.08 -22.48 12.04
C ALA A 223 10.46 -22.41 13.45
N GLN A 224 11.27 -22.17 14.49
CA GLN A 224 10.80 -22.05 15.87
C GLN A 224 9.87 -20.86 16.13
N ALA A 225 9.83 -19.87 15.23
CA ALA A 225 8.89 -18.76 15.32
C ALA A 225 7.46 -19.11 14.87
N ALA A 226 7.21 -20.31 14.35
CA ALA A 226 5.88 -20.72 13.90
C ALA A 226 4.81 -20.55 15.01
N PRO A 227 3.60 -20.06 14.64
CA PRO A 227 3.15 -19.70 13.29
C PRO A 227 3.56 -18.29 12.83
N PHE A 228 4.23 -17.50 13.67
CA PHE A 228 4.59 -16.09 13.42
C PHE A 228 5.91 -15.95 12.63
N THR A 229 5.95 -16.52 11.43
CA THR A 229 7.19 -16.55 10.64
C THR A 229 7.31 -15.41 9.64
N ALA A 230 6.20 -14.92 9.09
CA ALA A 230 6.18 -14.02 7.94
C ALA A 230 4.92 -13.17 7.90
N ASP A 231 4.88 -12.20 6.99
CA ASP A 231 3.65 -11.50 6.62
C ASP A 231 2.57 -12.51 6.16
N PRO A 232 1.30 -12.33 6.58
CA PRO A 232 0.72 -11.22 7.34
C PRO A 232 0.55 -11.50 8.84
N THR A 233 1.37 -12.36 9.45
CA THR A 233 1.18 -12.79 10.86
C THR A 233 1.33 -11.65 11.88
N GLN A 234 1.96 -10.55 11.49
CA GLN A 234 2.08 -9.34 12.30
C GLN A 234 0.78 -8.53 12.35
N LEU A 235 -0.12 -8.69 11.39
CA LEU A 235 -1.34 -7.89 11.36
C LEU A 235 -2.32 -8.37 12.42
N VAL A 236 -2.89 -7.43 13.14
CA VAL A 236 -3.95 -7.67 14.12
C VAL A 236 -5.17 -6.87 13.73
N LEU A 237 -6.23 -7.58 13.34
CA LEU A 237 -7.47 -6.98 12.86
C LEU A 237 -8.60 -7.15 13.89
N PRO A 238 -9.53 -6.19 13.98
CA PRO A 238 -10.78 -6.37 14.71
C PRO A 238 -11.54 -7.61 14.24
N LYS A 239 -12.18 -8.32 15.17
CA LYS A 239 -12.87 -9.60 14.91
C LYS A 239 -13.90 -9.51 13.76
N VAL A 240 -14.58 -8.37 13.63
CA VAL A 240 -15.60 -8.14 12.58
C VAL A 240 -15.04 -8.17 11.15
N CYS A 241 -13.74 -7.94 10.99
CA CYS A 241 -13.08 -7.88 9.69
C CYS A 241 -11.78 -8.70 9.64
N ALA A 242 -11.61 -9.64 10.56
CA ALA A 242 -10.45 -10.51 10.62
C ALA A 242 -10.54 -11.57 9.51
N VAL A 243 -10.13 -11.18 8.31
CA VAL A 243 -10.00 -12.08 7.14
C VAL A 243 -8.57 -12.64 7.04
N ILE A 244 -7.58 -11.90 7.56
CA ILE A 244 -6.16 -12.24 7.61
C ILE A 244 -5.58 -11.84 8.98
N GLY A 245 -4.36 -12.29 9.28
CA GLY A 245 -3.65 -11.90 10.51
C GLY A 245 -4.12 -12.66 11.77
N SER A 246 -3.81 -12.11 12.95
CA SER A 246 -4.06 -12.74 14.24
C SER A 246 -5.02 -11.94 15.12
N ASN A 247 -5.62 -12.60 16.11
CA ASN A 247 -6.30 -11.93 17.21
C ASN A 247 -5.26 -11.53 18.27
N PHE A 248 -5.30 -10.27 18.75
CA PHE A 248 -4.31 -9.75 19.70
C PHE A 248 -4.14 -10.64 20.95
N ALA A 249 -5.25 -10.93 21.62
CA ALA A 249 -5.23 -11.68 22.89
C ALA A 249 -4.75 -13.12 22.67
N ALA A 250 -5.21 -13.76 21.58
CA ALA A 250 -4.74 -15.09 21.22
C ALA A 250 -3.24 -15.09 20.87
N ALA A 251 -2.77 -14.12 20.09
CA ALA A 251 -1.36 -14.00 19.72
C ALA A 251 -0.45 -13.81 20.95
N ILE A 252 -0.83 -12.90 21.85
CA ILE A 252 -0.11 -12.72 23.13
C ILE A 252 -0.17 -13.98 23.99
N ALA A 253 -1.30 -14.68 24.05
CA ALA A 253 -1.41 -15.90 24.85
C ALA A 253 -0.60 -17.07 24.28
N GLN A 254 -0.46 -17.19 22.95
CA GLN A 254 -0.02 -18.43 22.30
C GLN A 254 1.35 -18.34 21.62
N PHE A 255 1.96 -17.16 21.47
CA PHE A 255 3.25 -17.07 20.80
C PHE A 255 4.33 -17.93 21.49
N PRO A 256 5.28 -18.50 20.72
CA PRO A 256 6.33 -19.35 21.29
C PRO A 256 7.35 -18.49 22.05
N ARG A 257 7.21 -18.39 23.38
CA ARG A 257 8.10 -17.61 24.27
C ARG A 257 9.57 -17.93 24.06
N ALA A 258 9.90 -19.21 23.86
CA ALA A 258 11.27 -19.66 23.65
C ALA A 258 11.89 -19.12 22.35
N ALA A 259 11.07 -18.82 21.33
CA ALA A 259 11.52 -18.35 20.03
C ALA A 259 11.60 -16.83 19.91
N PHE A 260 10.96 -16.09 20.80
CA PHE A 260 10.93 -14.63 20.75
C PHE A 260 11.55 -14.04 22.01
N THR A 261 12.49 -13.11 21.81
CA THR A 261 13.12 -12.36 22.89
C THR A 261 12.35 -11.09 23.24
N HIS A 262 11.60 -10.55 22.27
CA HIS A 262 10.86 -9.31 22.39
C HIS A 262 9.51 -9.41 21.69
N VAL A 263 8.54 -8.62 22.15
CA VAL A 263 7.24 -8.40 21.51
C VAL A 263 7.07 -6.91 21.29
N TRP A 264 6.74 -6.49 20.07
CA TRP A 264 6.50 -5.10 19.73
C TRP A 264 5.04 -4.95 19.28
N THR A 265 4.25 -4.26 20.11
CA THR A 265 2.83 -3.99 19.82
C THR A 265 2.68 -2.56 19.32
N LEU A 266 2.19 -2.37 18.10
CA LEU A 266 2.00 -1.07 17.47
C LEU A 266 0.53 -0.70 17.43
N GLY A 267 0.17 0.48 17.93
CA GLY A 267 -1.23 0.93 18.02
C GLY A 267 -2.05 0.19 19.09
N PHE A 268 -1.40 -0.18 20.19
CA PHE A 268 -2.03 -0.76 21.38
C PHE A 268 -1.54 -0.01 22.62
N PRO A 269 -2.45 0.37 23.54
CA PRO A 269 -2.07 1.13 24.72
C PRO A 269 -1.04 0.38 25.59
N PRO A 270 -0.18 1.09 26.32
CA PRO A 270 0.80 0.48 27.22
C PRO A 270 0.14 -0.50 28.19
N GLY A 271 0.73 -1.69 28.33
CA GLY A 271 0.19 -2.75 29.19
C GLY A 271 -0.95 -3.57 28.57
N ALA A 272 -1.34 -3.33 27.30
CA ALA A 272 -2.38 -4.09 26.62
C ALA A 272 -2.15 -5.62 26.62
N ALA A 273 -0.89 -6.06 26.62
CA ALA A 273 -0.54 -7.47 26.61
C ALA A 273 -0.97 -8.22 27.89
N LYS A 274 -1.14 -7.52 29.02
CA LYS A 274 -1.67 -8.06 30.29
C LYS A 274 -1.10 -9.44 30.70
N THR A 275 0.22 -9.62 30.58
CA THR A 275 0.90 -10.85 30.98
C THR A 275 2.15 -10.54 31.79
N ALA A 276 2.47 -11.41 32.76
CA ALA A 276 3.55 -11.19 33.73
C ALA A 276 4.96 -11.43 33.15
N ASP A 277 5.05 -12.21 32.06
CA ASP A 277 6.29 -12.56 31.36
C ASP A 277 6.73 -11.48 30.35
N LEU A 278 6.00 -10.38 30.20
CA LEU A 278 6.36 -9.29 29.29
C LEU A 278 6.68 -8.01 30.06
N ARG A 279 7.97 -7.63 30.04
CA ARG A 279 8.46 -6.42 30.71
C ARG A 279 8.62 -5.29 29.70
N VAL A 280 8.00 -4.14 29.96
CA VAL A 280 8.15 -2.96 29.11
C VAL A 280 9.61 -2.50 29.10
N VAL A 281 10.18 -2.32 27.92
CA VAL A 281 11.52 -1.73 27.73
C VAL A 281 11.48 -0.40 26.97
N TRP A 282 10.40 -0.14 26.24
CA TRP A 282 10.17 1.14 25.59
C TRP A 282 8.67 1.34 25.31
N THR A 283 8.20 2.58 25.36
CA THR A 283 6.87 2.97 24.91
C THR A 283 6.86 4.45 24.50
N ASN A 284 5.99 4.80 23.56
CA ASN A 284 5.66 6.17 23.18
C ASN A 284 4.22 6.56 23.57
N GLY A 285 3.54 5.77 24.40
CA GLY A 285 2.14 5.99 24.81
C GLY A 285 1.09 5.36 23.89
N GLU A 286 1.43 5.01 22.65
CA GLU A 286 0.53 4.35 21.67
C GLU A 286 0.98 2.95 21.28
N SER A 287 2.26 2.68 21.48
CA SER A 287 2.94 1.46 21.12
C SER A 287 3.92 1.07 22.22
N THR A 288 4.24 -0.21 22.30
CA THR A 288 5.08 -0.74 23.39
C THR A 288 5.99 -1.85 22.88
N LEU A 289 7.26 -1.77 23.27
CA LEU A 289 8.24 -2.84 23.12
C LEU A 289 8.40 -3.52 24.47
N TYR A 290 8.20 -4.83 24.48
CA TYR A 290 8.36 -5.71 25.63
C TYR A 290 9.57 -6.61 25.44
N ARG A 291 10.29 -6.87 26.54
CA ARG A 291 11.23 -7.98 26.67
C ARG A 291 10.51 -9.18 27.28
N VAL A 292 10.71 -10.35 26.69
CA VAL A 292 10.20 -11.61 27.24
C VAL A 292 11.08 -12.03 28.42
N ALA A 293 10.50 -12.09 29.61
CA ALA A 293 11.10 -12.64 30.80
C ALA A 293 11.09 -14.17 30.71
N ARG A 294 12.23 -14.78 31.07
CA ARG A 294 12.38 -16.23 31.17
C ARG A 294 12.35 -16.63 32.64
#